data_AF-A0A7C3XYG8-F1
#
_entry.id   AF-A0A7C3XYG8-F1
#
_cell.length_a   1.000
_cell.length_b   1.000
_cell.length_c   1.000
_cell.angle_alpha   90.00
_cell.angle_beta   90.00
_cell.angle_gamma   90.00
#
_symmetry.space_group_name_H-M   'P 1'
#
loop_
_entity.id
_entity.type
_entity.pdbx_description
1 polymer ?
#
loop_
_entity_poly.entity_id
_entity_poly.type
_entity_poly.pdbx_seq_one_letter_code
_entity_poly.pdbx_strand_id
1 'polypeptide(L)'
;KFDASSSRDDGEITKFEWQIASTTFYGTTTEFTFNENGEYQIILTATDNDGATSSTSTIIKVEPFSFAIITDLHIGRGYPDYDGPGFDDGYNGEEYYLTQRLRNVAKWINENKENYSFKFVAVLGDIADTAEKSEFCKAKKILDQLEIPYVPLFGNHDVWPYTEKESAPSPLGEDFFERIFWSTSSIPCENASSTKNFETLLKEFNFERDTQNPKFKNFIFNYGGINFIGLDFNSREKKEKWYLGPTGAKGEAVNHPETIEWLKKKLNELGGKESVIIFSHEPFAKPYSRSYFTLGKYGFIKFPTKDGNFSEEELEEIKQILQDYENISEGQQILANFGGHIHGFEKAGKELKFFGNILLFQLFLY
;
A
#
# COMPACT_ATOMS: atom_id res chain seq x y z
N LYS A 1 12.88 4.90 -18.83
CA LYS A 1 12.79 5.64 -20.12
C LYS A 1 13.63 6.89 -20.04
N PHE A 2 14.35 7.23 -21.11
CA PHE A 2 15.18 8.42 -21.25
C PHE A 2 14.66 9.28 -22.40
N ASP A 3 14.73 10.60 -22.26
CA ASP A 3 14.16 11.56 -23.20
C ASP A 3 15.07 12.78 -23.36
N ALA A 4 15.48 13.07 -24.60
CA ALA A 4 16.32 14.21 -24.97
C ALA A 4 15.56 15.33 -25.68
N SER A 5 14.22 15.28 -25.77
CA SER A 5 13.39 16.25 -26.51
C SER A 5 13.48 17.69 -25.99
N SER A 6 13.94 17.88 -24.76
CA SER A 6 14.22 19.20 -24.18
C SER A 6 15.57 19.80 -24.61
N SER A 7 16.42 19.04 -25.30
CA SER A 7 17.73 19.52 -25.79
C SER A 7 17.55 20.66 -26.80
N ARG A 8 18.49 21.60 -26.80
CA ARG A 8 18.45 22.79 -27.66
C ARG A 8 19.82 23.04 -28.26
N ASP A 9 19.79 23.60 -29.45
CA ASP A 9 20.92 24.09 -30.21
C ASP A 9 20.51 25.39 -30.91
N ASP A 10 21.47 26.20 -31.37
CA ASP A 10 21.16 27.37 -32.21
C ASP A 10 20.85 26.99 -33.67
N GLY A 11 21.26 25.78 -34.08
CA GLY A 11 20.83 25.08 -35.30
C GLY A 11 19.78 23.98 -35.06
N GLU A 12 19.87 22.89 -35.82
CA GLU A 12 19.01 21.72 -35.74
C GLU A 12 19.80 20.51 -35.20
N ILE A 13 19.31 19.89 -34.11
CA ILE A 13 19.87 18.62 -33.63
C ILE A 13 19.41 17.49 -34.56
N THR A 14 20.36 16.86 -35.25
CA THR A 14 20.09 15.82 -36.25
C THR A 14 20.21 14.40 -35.69
N LYS A 15 20.96 14.20 -34.59
CA LYS A 15 21.18 12.87 -34.01
C LYS A 15 21.26 12.92 -32.49
N PHE A 16 20.66 11.93 -31.85
CA PHE A 16 20.88 11.59 -30.44
C PHE A 16 21.43 10.17 -30.33
N GLU A 17 22.48 10.01 -29.54
CA GLU A 17 23.14 8.76 -29.21
C GLU A 17 23.21 8.60 -27.69
N TRP A 18 22.71 7.49 -27.17
CA TRP A 18 22.71 7.17 -25.75
C TRP A 18 23.68 6.02 -25.50
N GLN A 19 24.56 6.16 -24.52
CA GLN A 19 25.41 5.07 -24.04
C GLN A 19 24.93 4.67 -22.64
N ILE A 20 24.42 3.44 -22.51
CA ILE A 20 23.83 2.91 -21.27
C ILE A 20 24.38 1.49 -21.05
N ALA A 21 25.02 1.24 -19.90
CA ALA A 21 25.51 -0.09 -19.52
C ALA A 21 26.30 -0.81 -20.64
N SER A 22 27.21 -0.09 -21.31
CA SER A 22 28.00 -0.55 -22.47
C SER A 22 27.24 -0.79 -23.78
N THR A 23 25.96 -0.44 -23.86
CA THR A 23 25.13 -0.53 -25.08
C THR A 23 24.85 0.86 -25.63
N THR A 24 24.85 0.99 -26.96
CA THR A 24 24.52 2.24 -27.64
C THR A 24 23.11 2.19 -28.22
N PHE A 25 22.32 3.24 -27.97
CA PHE A 25 20.98 3.42 -28.52
C PHE A 25 20.90 4.74 -29.29
N TYR A 26 19.95 4.82 -30.21
CA TYR A 26 19.74 6.00 -31.05
C TYR A 26 18.30 6.50 -30.95
N GLY A 27 18.13 7.81 -31.15
CA GLY A 27 16.84 8.47 -31.20
C GLY A 27 16.60 9.39 -30.01
N THR A 28 15.60 10.25 -30.16
CA THR A 28 15.25 11.26 -29.15
C THR A 28 14.82 10.65 -27.82
N THR A 29 14.26 9.45 -27.85
CA THR A 29 13.89 8.68 -26.65
C THR A 29 14.45 7.26 -26.74
N THR A 30 14.75 6.66 -25.59
CA THR A 30 15.17 5.26 -25.47
C THR A 30 14.76 4.65 -24.14
N GLU A 31 14.79 3.33 -24.05
CA GLU A 31 14.41 2.56 -22.87
C GLU A 31 15.46 1.48 -22.59
N PHE A 32 15.76 1.29 -21.30
CA PHE A 32 16.72 0.30 -20.82
C PHE A 32 16.29 -0.19 -19.44
N THR A 33 16.37 -1.50 -19.23
CA THR A 33 16.08 -2.14 -17.94
C THR A 33 17.38 -2.59 -17.29
N PHE A 34 17.62 -2.11 -16.07
CA PHE A 34 18.76 -2.52 -15.27
C PHE A 34 18.39 -3.80 -14.49
N ASN A 35 19.00 -4.92 -14.87
CA ASN A 35 18.71 -6.23 -14.24
C ASN A 35 19.58 -6.51 -13.01
N GLU A 36 20.66 -5.74 -12.82
CA GLU A 36 21.60 -5.93 -11.72
C GLU A 36 21.70 -4.65 -10.89
N ASN A 37 22.08 -4.81 -9.63
CA ASN A 37 22.40 -3.68 -8.77
C ASN A 37 23.77 -3.12 -9.17
N GLY A 38 23.90 -1.80 -9.15
CA GLY A 38 25.14 -1.14 -9.52
C GLY A 38 24.95 0.34 -9.84
N GLU A 39 26.07 1.01 -10.09
CA GLU A 39 26.08 2.38 -10.62
C GLU A 39 26.25 2.31 -12.13
N TYR A 40 25.30 2.90 -12.85
CA TYR A 40 25.28 2.95 -14.30
C TYR A 40 25.43 4.39 -14.75
N GLN A 41 26.55 4.69 -15.39
CA GLN A 41 26.71 5.96 -16.09
C GLN A 41 25.91 5.92 -17.40
N ILE A 42 25.04 6.90 -17.58
CA ILE A 42 24.34 7.18 -18.83
C ILE A 42 24.97 8.39 -19.46
N ILE A 43 25.34 8.28 -20.73
CA ILE A 43 25.88 9.39 -21.52
C ILE A 43 24.92 9.65 -22.68
N LEU A 44 24.50 10.90 -22.84
CA LEU A 44 23.77 11.37 -24.01
C LEU A 44 24.73 12.21 -24.85
N THR A 45 24.85 11.89 -26.12
CA THR A 45 25.56 12.69 -27.13
C THR A 45 24.58 13.18 -28.17
N ALA A 46 24.50 14.49 -28.36
CA ALA A 46 23.75 15.14 -29.42
C ALA A 46 24.69 15.56 -30.56
N THR A 47 24.22 15.52 -31.80
CA THR A 47 24.92 16.03 -32.99
C THR A 47 24.03 17.01 -33.74
N ASP A 48 24.53 18.18 -34.06
CA ASP A 48 23.81 19.20 -34.84
C ASP A 48 23.89 18.95 -36.36
N ASN A 49 23.34 19.86 -37.16
CA ASN A 49 23.37 19.81 -38.61
C ASN A 49 24.71 20.21 -39.24
N ASP A 50 25.61 20.81 -38.47
CA ASP A 50 26.97 21.18 -38.88
C ASP A 50 28.00 20.09 -38.50
N GLY A 51 27.54 19.04 -37.81
CA GLY A 51 28.34 17.91 -37.36
C GLY A 51 29.04 18.14 -36.01
N ALA A 52 28.77 19.25 -35.32
CA ALA A 52 29.28 19.47 -33.98
C ALA A 52 28.54 18.56 -32.98
N THR A 53 29.24 18.17 -31.92
CA THR A 53 28.71 17.27 -30.90
C THR A 53 28.86 17.85 -29.50
N SER A 54 27.90 17.51 -28.65
CA SER A 54 27.95 17.80 -27.22
C SER A 54 27.41 16.62 -26.43
N SER A 55 27.99 16.36 -25.27
CA SER A 55 27.59 15.24 -24.42
C SER A 55 27.30 15.69 -22.99
N THR A 56 26.33 15.04 -22.37
CA THR A 56 26.05 15.14 -20.94
C THR A 56 25.97 13.75 -20.33
N SER A 57 26.17 13.63 -19.02
CA SER A 57 26.07 12.34 -18.34
C SER A 57 25.36 12.43 -17.00
N THR A 58 24.75 11.32 -16.59
CA THR A 58 24.17 11.13 -15.27
C THR A 58 24.51 9.74 -14.76
N ILE A 59 24.46 9.54 -13.45
CA ILE A 59 24.65 8.23 -12.82
C ILE A 59 23.30 7.77 -12.26
N ILE A 60 22.86 6.59 -12.67
CA ILE A 60 21.73 5.90 -12.03
C ILE A 60 22.31 4.84 -11.10
N LYS A 61 21.88 4.87 -9.85
CA LYS A 61 22.22 3.87 -8.84
C LYS A 61 21.05 2.91 -8.68
N VAL A 62 21.28 1.63 -8.93
CA VAL A 62 20.32 0.54 -8.72
C VAL A 62 20.78 -0.22 -7.49
N GLU A 63 19.95 -0.22 -6.46
CA GLU A 63 20.28 -0.84 -5.18
C GLU A 63 19.12 -1.68 -4.67
N PRO A 64 19.38 -2.70 -3.84
CA PRO A 64 18.34 -3.33 -3.07
C PRO A 64 17.59 -2.27 -2.25
N PHE A 65 16.27 -2.39 -2.27
CA PHE A 65 15.41 -1.62 -1.38
C PHE A 65 14.63 -2.57 -0.49
N SER A 66 14.12 -2.03 0.61
CA SER A 66 13.07 -2.67 1.38
C SER A 66 11.97 -1.67 1.70
N PHE A 67 10.90 -2.16 2.29
CA PHE A 67 9.82 -1.34 2.81
C PHE A 67 9.37 -1.92 4.15
N ALA A 68 8.87 -1.07 5.02
CA ALA A 68 8.29 -1.50 6.29
C ALA A 68 6.79 -1.78 6.08
N ILE A 69 6.24 -2.73 6.83
CA ILE A 69 4.80 -3.00 6.87
C ILE A 69 4.33 -2.75 8.29
N ILE A 70 3.28 -1.96 8.44
CA ILE A 70 2.51 -1.80 9.67
C ILE A 70 1.02 -2.01 9.33
N THR A 71 0.21 -2.43 10.30
CA THR A 71 -1.19 -2.80 10.07
C THR A 71 -1.97 -2.71 11.37
N ASP A 72 -3.30 -2.63 11.29
CA ASP A 72 -4.23 -2.73 12.42
C ASP A 72 -3.87 -1.72 13.53
N LEU A 73 -3.79 -0.44 13.14
CA LEU A 73 -3.41 0.65 14.03
C LEU A 73 -4.47 0.89 15.11
N HIS A 74 -5.75 0.72 14.74
CA HIS A 74 -6.92 0.87 15.60
C HIS A 74 -6.87 2.15 16.44
N ILE A 75 -6.55 3.29 15.80
CA ILE A 75 -6.60 4.57 16.50
C ILE A 75 -8.04 4.82 16.93
N GLY A 76 -8.23 4.96 18.24
CA GLY A 76 -9.47 5.26 18.97
C GLY A 76 -10.00 4.08 19.77
N ARG A 77 -9.36 2.91 19.66
CA ARG A 77 -9.76 1.71 20.39
C ARG A 77 -9.82 1.91 21.90
N GLY A 78 -11.01 1.63 22.44
CA GLY A 78 -11.33 1.76 23.86
C GLY A 78 -11.91 3.12 24.25
N TYR A 79 -12.07 4.04 23.30
CA TYR A 79 -12.82 5.28 23.48
C TYR A 79 -14.23 5.11 22.89
N PRO A 80 -15.29 5.44 23.64
CA PRO A 80 -16.67 5.35 23.12
C PRO A 80 -17.02 6.39 22.05
N ASP A 81 -16.30 7.51 22.06
CA ASP A 81 -16.42 8.70 21.21
C ASP A 81 -15.02 9.35 21.31
N TYR A 82 -14.22 9.32 20.25
CA TYR A 82 -12.77 9.41 20.37
C TYR A 82 -12.27 10.80 20.77
N ASP A 83 -12.82 11.88 20.21
CA ASP A 83 -12.36 13.25 20.49
C ASP A 83 -13.53 14.19 20.80
N GLY A 84 -14.41 14.41 19.82
CA GLY A 84 -15.57 15.29 19.96
C GLY A 84 -16.89 14.52 19.83
N PRO A 85 -18.04 15.16 20.12
CA PRO A 85 -19.33 14.48 19.98
C PRO A 85 -19.60 14.02 18.54
N GLY A 86 -19.76 12.72 18.35
CA GLY A 86 -20.17 12.12 17.08
C GLY A 86 -19.01 11.86 16.12
N PHE A 87 -19.28 11.13 15.05
CA PHE A 87 -18.20 10.58 14.21
C PHE A 87 -17.56 11.55 13.19
N ASP A 88 -18.20 12.70 12.90
CA ASP A 88 -17.65 13.74 12.01
C ASP A 88 -16.97 14.85 12.84
N ASP A 89 -16.18 14.42 13.82
CA ASP A 89 -15.45 15.23 14.80
C ASP A 89 -13.99 15.47 14.38
N GLY A 90 -13.26 16.36 15.06
CA GLY A 90 -11.84 16.49 14.76
C GLY A 90 -11.22 17.77 15.28
N TYR A 91 -10.54 17.62 16.41
CA TYR A 91 -9.71 18.66 17.01
C TYR A 91 -8.27 18.15 17.12
N ASN A 92 -7.97 17.41 18.18
CA ASN A 92 -6.60 17.00 18.54
C ASN A 92 -6.40 15.49 18.55
N GLY A 93 -7.50 14.73 18.68
CA GLY A 93 -7.49 13.32 19.06
C GLY A 93 -6.81 13.07 20.40
N GLU A 94 -7.03 11.90 20.98
CA GLU A 94 -6.47 11.56 22.30
C GLU A 94 -5.00 11.15 22.24
N GLU A 95 -4.28 11.34 23.35
CA GLU A 95 -2.94 10.75 23.54
C GLU A 95 -3.04 9.59 24.54
N TYR A 96 -2.75 8.39 24.07
CA TYR A 96 -2.89 7.16 24.85
C TYR A 96 -1.96 6.07 24.29
N TYR A 97 -2.09 4.84 24.82
CA TYR A 97 -1.09 3.80 24.57
C TYR A 97 -0.94 3.41 23.08
N LEU A 98 -1.98 3.44 22.25
CA LEU A 98 -1.85 3.12 20.82
C LEU A 98 -1.26 4.28 20.01
N THR A 99 -1.61 5.53 20.30
CA THR A 99 -0.96 6.67 19.64
C THR A 99 0.51 6.76 20.01
N GLN A 100 0.85 6.48 21.27
CA GLN A 100 2.25 6.37 21.71
C GLN A 100 2.97 5.20 21.03
N ARG A 101 2.29 4.05 20.87
CA ARG A 101 2.83 2.89 20.14
C ARG A 101 3.15 3.26 18.68
N LEU A 102 2.21 3.89 17.98
CA LEU A 102 2.42 4.31 16.59
C LEU A 102 3.55 5.32 16.46
N ARG A 103 3.66 6.28 17.40
CA ARG A 103 4.79 7.24 17.45
C ARG A 103 6.13 6.52 17.63
N ASN A 104 6.19 5.54 18.52
CA ASN A 104 7.40 4.75 18.74
C ASN A 104 7.78 3.95 17.49
N VAL A 105 6.81 3.39 16.78
CA VAL A 105 7.02 2.69 15.50
C VAL A 105 7.54 3.65 14.44
N ALA A 106 6.91 4.81 14.24
CA ALA A 106 7.34 5.81 13.28
C ALA A 106 8.77 6.31 13.57
N LYS A 107 9.07 6.57 14.85
CA LYS A 107 10.42 6.92 15.30
C LYS A 107 11.43 5.82 14.98
N TRP A 108 11.11 4.56 15.32
CA TRP A 108 11.99 3.43 15.04
C TRP A 108 12.26 3.27 13.54
N ILE A 109 11.23 3.42 12.69
CA ILE A 109 11.39 3.38 11.24
C ILE A 109 12.33 4.48 10.77
N ASN A 110 12.15 5.72 11.23
CA ASN A 110 13.04 6.84 10.87
C ASN A 110 14.50 6.59 11.28
N GLU A 111 14.72 6.07 12.49
CA GLU A 111 16.06 5.75 13.00
C GLU A 111 16.74 4.60 12.24
N ASN A 112 15.96 3.73 11.58
CA ASN A 112 16.46 2.51 10.94
C ASN A 112 16.31 2.50 9.40
N LYS A 113 15.71 3.53 8.80
CA LYS A 113 15.43 3.58 7.35
C LYS A 113 16.67 3.40 6.48
N GLU A 114 17.82 3.96 6.87
CA GLU A 114 19.06 3.82 6.10
C GLU A 114 19.67 2.43 6.29
N ASN A 115 19.58 1.85 7.50
CA ASN A 115 20.17 0.53 7.81
C ASN A 115 19.46 -0.61 7.08
N TYR A 116 18.14 -0.52 6.92
CA TYR A 116 17.35 -1.51 6.18
C TYR A 116 17.05 -1.08 4.75
N SER A 117 17.45 0.12 4.34
CA SER A 117 17.06 0.71 3.05
C SER A 117 15.54 0.80 2.86
N PHE A 118 14.79 1.20 3.90
CA PHE A 118 13.35 1.43 3.80
C PHE A 118 13.07 2.62 2.88
N LYS A 119 12.29 2.38 1.83
CA LYS A 119 11.90 3.41 0.85
C LYS A 119 10.48 3.90 1.02
N PHE A 120 9.63 3.09 1.62
CA PHE A 120 8.29 3.48 2.04
C PHE A 120 7.79 2.60 3.18
N VAL A 121 6.66 2.98 3.76
CA VAL A 121 5.91 2.19 4.75
C VAL A 121 4.55 1.82 4.17
N ALA A 122 4.21 0.54 4.08
CA ALA A 122 2.85 0.10 3.78
C ALA A 122 2.03 0.05 5.08
N VAL A 123 0.87 0.71 5.10
CA VAL A 123 -0.07 0.70 6.23
C VAL A 123 -1.31 -0.10 5.82
N LEU A 124 -1.41 -1.37 6.23
CA LEU A 124 -2.34 -2.34 5.66
C LEU A 124 -3.75 -2.31 6.29
N GLY A 125 -4.36 -1.15 6.43
CA GLY A 125 -5.75 -1.00 6.89
C GLY A 125 -5.95 -1.05 8.39
N ASP A 126 -7.21 -0.87 8.78
CA ASP A 126 -7.68 -0.68 10.16
C ASP A 126 -6.87 0.42 10.85
N ILE A 127 -6.84 1.57 10.17
CA ILE A 127 -6.18 2.78 10.64
C ILE A 127 -6.96 3.36 11.83
N ALA A 128 -8.27 3.45 11.67
CA ALA A 128 -9.25 3.87 12.66
C ALA A 128 -9.87 2.64 13.36
N ASP A 129 -10.40 2.80 14.58
CA ASP A 129 -11.12 1.71 15.27
C ASP A 129 -12.63 1.76 14.99
N THR A 130 -13.18 2.97 14.88
CA THR A 130 -14.62 3.20 14.66
C THR A 130 -14.90 4.06 13.44
N ALA A 131 -13.89 4.35 12.62
CA ALA A 131 -13.91 5.21 11.43
C ALA A 131 -14.33 6.66 11.72
N GLU A 132 -14.14 7.13 12.96
CA GLU A 132 -14.34 8.53 13.30
C GLU A 132 -13.31 9.40 12.57
N LYS A 133 -13.70 10.60 12.14
CA LYS A 133 -12.81 11.51 11.40
C LYS A 133 -11.60 11.89 12.26
N SER A 134 -11.79 12.09 13.57
CA SER A 134 -10.71 12.39 14.52
C SER A 134 -9.67 11.27 14.64
N GLU A 135 -10.08 9.99 14.53
CA GLU A 135 -9.18 8.83 14.53
C GLU A 135 -8.24 8.85 13.32
N PHE A 136 -8.80 9.04 12.12
CA PHE A 136 -8.02 9.19 10.88
C PHE A 136 -7.08 10.39 10.95
N CYS A 137 -7.57 11.54 11.41
CA CYS A 137 -6.75 12.74 11.57
C CYS A 137 -5.59 12.52 12.56
N LYS A 138 -5.81 11.79 13.64
CA LYS A 138 -4.77 11.46 14.61
C LYS A 138 -3.73 10.49 14.04
N ALA A 139 -4.18 9.44 13.35
CA ALA A 139 -3.29 8.51 12.67
C ALA A 139 -2.41 9.27 11.66
N LYS A 140 -3.02 10.10 10.82
CA LYS A 140 -2.32 10.96 9.87
C LYS A 140 -1.29 11.86 10.53
N LYS A 141 -1.64 12.53 11.63
CA LYS A 141 -0.72 13.41 12.39
C LYS A 141 0.57 12.68 12.79
N ILE A 142 0.49 11.40 13.12
CA ILE A 142 1.63 10.59 13.53
C ILE A 142 2.38 10.05 12.31
N LEU A 143 1.66 9.54 11.30
CA LEU A 143 2.26 9.01 10.07
C LEU A 143 2.99 10.09 9.26
N ASP A 144 2.51 11.33 9.26
CA ASP A 144 3.20 12.48 8.64
C ASP A 144 4.55 12.83 9.31
N GLN A 145 4.90 12.19 10.44
CA GLN A 145 6.23 12.29 11.06
C GLN A 145 7.25 11.31 10.46
N LEU A 146 6.82 10.37 9.61
CA LEU A 146 7.74 9.51 8.87
C LEU A 146 8.58 10.35 7.90
N GLU A 147 9.88 10.05 7.86
CA GLU A 147 10.83 10.72 6.96
C GLU A 147 10.91 10.08 5.57
N ILE A 148 10.11 9.03 5.35
CA ILE A 148 9.89 8.33 4.07
C ILE A 148 8.39 8.26 3.81
N PRO A 149 7.95 8.15 2.55
CA PRO A 149 6.53 8.09 2.22
C PRO A 149 5.86 6.85 2.84
N TYR A 150 4.58 6.97 3.15
CA TYR A 150 3.74 5.86 3.57
C TYR A 150 2.55 5.68 2.61
N VAL A 151 2.17 4.42 2.38
CA VAL A 151 1.08 4.04 1.48
C VAL A 151 -0.07 3.47 2.33
N PRO A 152 -1.15 4.25 2.57
CA PRO A 152 -2.28 3.78 3.36
C PRO A 152 -3.22 2.92 2.52
N LEU A 153 -3.56 1.76 3.07
CA LEU A 153 -4.62 0.87 2.60
C LEU A 153 -5.84 1.03 3.51
N PHE A 154 -7.02 0.80 2.97
CA PHE A 154 -8.30 0.86 3.67
C PHE A 154 -8.64 -0.50 4.27
N GLY A 155 -9.01 -0.57 5.56
CA GLY A 155 -9.48 -1.77 6.26
C GLY A 155 -10.98 -1.75 6.57
N ASN A 156 -11.49 -2.81 7.19
CA ASN A 156 -12.92 -2.94 7.44
C ASN A 156 -13.40 -2.04 8.59
N HIS A 157 -12.53 -1.76 9.58
CA HIS A 157 -12.84 -0.77 10.62
C HIS A 157 -12.88 0.66 10.08
N ASP A 158 -12.27 0.90 8.92
CA ASP A 158 -12.22 2.23 8.29
C ASP A 158 -13.50 2.58 7.49
N VAL A 159 -14.42 1.63 7.28
CA VAL A 159 -15.56 1.79 6.34
C VAL A 159 -16.73 2.60 6.92
N TRP A 160 -17.23 2.22 8.10
CA TRP A 160 -18.51 2.68 8.65
C TRP A 160 -18.28 3.44 9.95
N PRO A 161 -18.38 4.78 9.94
CA PRO A 161 -18.20 5.57 11.15
C PRO A 161 -19.31 5.32 12.19
N TYR A 162 -18.93 5.17 13.46
CA TYR A 162 -19.88 5.02 14.56
C TYR A 162 -19.26 5.45 15.89
N THR A 163 -20.13 5.74 16.86
CA THR A 163 -19.78 5.99 18.27
C THR A 163 -20.68 5.13 19.16
N GLU A 164 -20.61 5.27 20.48
CA GLU A 164 -21.56 4.61 21.39
C GLU A 164 -23.03 5.03 21.16
N LYS A 165 -23.26 6.23 20.61
CA LYS A 165 -24.61 6.85 20.51
C LYS A 165 -25.22 6.77 19.12
N GLU A 166 -24.39 6.76 18.09
CA GLU A 166 -24.85 6.85 16.71
C GLU A 166 -23.99 6.07 15.71
N SER A 167 -24.56 5.79 14.54
CA SER A 167 -23.84 5.25 13.39
C SER A 167 -24.09 6.13 12.18
N ALA A 168 -23.08 6.28 11.34
CA ALA A 168 -23.22 6.96 10.07
C ALA A 168 -24.34 6.33 9.22
N PRO A 169 -25.12 7.13 8.47
CA PRO A 169 -26.19 6.62 7.61
C PRO A 169 -25.67 5.94 6.33
N SER A 170 -24.42 6.20 5.96
CA SER A 170 -23.68 5.66 4.80
C SER A 170 -22.22 5.35 5.19
N PRO A 171 -21.43 4.60 4.38
CA PRO A 171 -20.03 4.28 4.70
C PRO A 171 -19.11 5.51 4.53
N LEU A 172 -19.31 6.52 5.38
CA LEU A 172 -18.66 7.83 5.28
C LEU A 172 -17.14 7.77 5.51
N GLY A 173 -16.62 6.68 6.09
CA GLY A 173 -15.19 6.47 6.24
C GLY A 173 -14.45 6.44 4.90
N GLU A 174 -15.13 6.04 3.81
CA GLU A 174 -14.59 6.12 2.45
C GLU A 174 -14.24 7.57 2.05
N ASP A 175 -15.08 8.53 2.42
CA ASP A 175 -14.89 9.95 2.13
C ASP A 175 -13.89 10.60 3.10
N PHE A 176 -13.93 10.23 4.38
CA PHE A 176 -12.93 10.68 5.35
C PHE A 176 -11.53 10.25 4.92
N PHE A 177 -11.34 8.98 4.59
CA PHE A 177 -10.06 8.45 4.13
C PHE A 177 -9.57 9.16 2.85
N GLU A 178 -10.45 9.32 1.85
CA GLU A 178 -10.16 10.03 0.60
C GLU A 178 -9.62 11.44 0.88
N ARG A 179 -10.36 12.23 1.65
CA ARG A 179 -10.04 13.64 1.93
C ARG A 179 -8.81 13.80 2.83
N ILE A 180 -8.51 12.80 3.67
CA ILE A 180 -7.42 12.85 4.65
C ILE A 180 -6.11 12.33 4.06
N PHE A 181 -6.13 11.20 3.36
CA PHE A 181 -4.92 10.52 2.89
C PHE A 181 -4.62 10.72 1.41
N TRP A 182 -5.63 11.01 0.58
CA TRP A 182 -5.49 11.12 -0.89
C TRP A 182 -5.86 12.52 -1.43
N SER A 183 -5.73 13.55 -0.60
CA SER A 183 -5.91 14.95 -1.00
C SER A 183 -4.58 15.62 -1.32
N THR A 184 -4.53 16.37 -2.42
CA THR A 184 -3.46 17.33 -2.76
C THR A 184 -3.88 18.78 -2.48
N SER A 185 -4.95 18.96 -1.70
CA SER A 185 -5.59 20.26 -1.46
C SER A 185 -5.81 20.49 0.03
N SER A 186 -6.94 21.05 0.46
CA SER A 186 -7.28 21.12 1.87
C SER A 186 -7.55 19.73 2.44
N ILE A 187 -7.14 19.54 3.69
CA ILE A 187 -7.36 18.33 4.47
C ILE A 187 -8.18 18.72 5.70
N PRO A 188 -9.30 18.04 6.00
CA PRO A 188 -10.22 18.41 7.08
C PRO A 188 -9.71 17.99 8.47
N CYS A 189 -8.43 18.22 8.75
CA CYS A 189 -7.77 17.92 10.02
C CYS A 189 -7.00 19.17 10.49
N GLU A 190 -7.38 19.74 11.64
CA GLU A 190 -6.81 20.99 12.15
C GLU A 190 -5.29 20.94 12.33
N ASN A 191 -4.78 19.80 12.82
CA ASN A 191 -3.35 19.62 13.16
C ASN A 191 -2.62 18.58 12.29
N ALA A 192 -3.22 18.16 11.17
CA ALA A 192 -2.68 17.14 10.27
C ALA A 192 -3.04 17.46 8.81
N SER A 193 -2.60 18.63 8.34
CA SER A 193 -3.03 19.18 7.05
C SER A 193 -2.03 19.01 5.90
N SER A 194 -0.96 18.23 6.10
CA SER A 194 0.12 18.07 5.11
C SER A 194 -0.33 17.19 3.93
N THR A 195 -0.19 17.69 2.71
CA THR A 195 -0.41 16.93 1.46
C THR A 195 0.87 16.24 0.96
N LYS A 196 2.01 16.52 1.59
CA LYS A 196 3.35 16.13 1.11
C LYS A 196 3.47 14.65 0.83
N ASN A 197 2.94 13.79 1.70
CA ASN A 197 3.01 12.35 1.52
C ASN A 197 2.34 11.91 0.21
N PHE A 198 1.08 12.32 0.00
CA PHE A 198 0.34 11.91 -1.19
C PHE A 198 0.93 12.51 -2.48
N GLU A 199 1.38 13.77 -2.43
CA GLU A 199 2.11 14.36 -3.55
C GLU A 199 3.39 13.59 -3.91
N THR A 200 4.09 13.06 -2.90
CA THR A 200 5.28 12.23 -3.10
C THR A 200 4.89 10.92 -3.79
N LEU A 201 3.82 10.26 -3.36
CA LEU A 201 3.32 9.04 -4.01
C LEU A 201 2.97 9.30 -5.49
N LEU A 202 2.28 10.40 -5.79
CA LEU A 202 1.92 10.76 -7.15
C LEU A 202 3.15 11.03 -8.03
N LYS A 203 4.13 11.78 -7.51
CA LYS A 203 5.29 12.26 -8.30
C LYS A 203 6.41 11.23 -8.42
N GLU A 204 6.68 10.47 -7.36
CA GLU A 204 7.85 9.61 -7.25
C GLU A 204 7.52 8.12 -7.40
N PHE A 205 6.27 7.71 -7.13
CA PHE A 205 5.86 6.30 -7.16
C PHE A 205 4.89 5.98 -8.31
N ASN A 206 4.56 6.98 -9.15
CA ASN A 206 3.54 6.88 -10.19
C ASN A 206 2.23 6.30 -9.63
N PHE A 207 1.82 6.79 -8.47
CA PHE A 207 0.64 6.28 -7.78
C PHE A 207 -0.64 6.60 -8.54
N GLU A 208 -1.41 5.57 -8.88
CA GLU A 208 -2.68 5.66 -9.59
C GLU A 208 -3.80 5.03 -8.76
N ARG A 209 -4.97 5.68 -8.74
CA ARG A 209 -6.15 5.21 -8.01
C ARG A 209 -7.22 4.71 -8.97
N ASP A 210 -8.14 3.88 -8.49
CA ASP A 210 -9.37 3.61 -9.23
C ASP A 210 -10.31 4.81 -9.18
N THR A 211 -10.18 5.71 -10.16
CA THR A 211 -11.06 6.88 -10.28
C THR A 211 -12.42 6.55 -10.89
N GLN A 212 -12.61 5.35 -11.44
CA GLN A 212 -13.91 4.94 -12.00
C GLN A 212 -14.84 4.45 -10.90
N ASN A 213 -14.28 3.79 -9.88
CA ASN A 213 -15.02 3.31 -8.71
C ASN A 213 -14.41 3.86 -7.41
N PRO A 214 -14.46 5.19 -7.17
CA PRO A 214 -13.76 5.83 -6.05
C PRO A 214 -14.25 5.39 -4.65
N LYS A 215 -15.37 4.67 -4.60
CA LYS A 215 -15.88 3.98 -3.41
C LYS A 215 -14.90 2.93 -2.89
N PHE A 216 -14.27 2.20 -3.80
CA PHE A 216 -13.30 1.15 -3.48
C PHE A 216 -11.90 1.75 -3.57
N LYS A 217 -11.13 1.62 -2.48
CA LYS A 217 -9.84 2.26 -2.31
C LYS A 217 -8.72 1.46 -2.99
N ASN A 218 -8.95 1.08 -4.25
CA ASN A 218 -8.01 0.38 -5.10
C ASN A 218 -6.96 1.35 -5.66
N PHE A 219 -5.70 0.92 -5.70
CA PHE A 219 -4.60 1.71 -6.24
C PHE A 219 -3.44 0.85 -6.73
N ILE A 220 -2.64 1.37 -7.64
CA ILE A 220 -1.39 0.77 -8.09
C ILE A 220 -0.27 1.80 -8.02
N PHE A 221 0.94 1.37 -7.70
CA PHE A 221 2.13 2.20 -7.82
C PHE A 221 3.33 1.34 -8.21
N ASN A 222 4.41 1.96 -8.67
CA ASN A 222 5.64 1.25 -9.02
C ASN A 222 6.81 1.75 -8.17
N TYR A 223 7.60 0.83 -7.64
CA TYR A 223 8.87 1.16 -7.02
C TYR A 223 9.92 0.09 -7.29
N GLY A 224 11.10 0.51 -7.73
CA GLY A 224 12.23 -0.40 -7.96
C GLY A 224 11.94 -1.52 -8.97
N GLY A 225 11.09 -1.26 -9.97
CA GLY A 225 10.71 -2.25 -10.98
C GLY A 225 9.64 -3.27 -10.52
N ILE A 226 9.08 -3.09 -9.32
CA ILE A 226 7.98 -3.90 -8.79
C ILE A 226 6.72 -3.04 -8.78
N ASN A 227 5.62 -3.58 -9.29
CA ASN A 227 4.30 -2.99 -9.18
C ASN A 227 3.64 -3.45 -7.88
N PHE A 228 3.07 -2.51 -7.15
CA PHE A 228 2.35 -2.75 -5.93
C PHE A 228 0.88 -2.44 -6.15
N ILE A 229 0.01 -3.43 -5.98
CA ILE A 229 -1.44 -3.30 -6.19
C ILE A 229 -2.12 -3.36 -4.83
N GLY A 230 -2.72 -2.25 -4.39
CA GLY A 230 -3.60 -2.16 -3.24
C GLY A 230 -5.05 -2.45 -3.61
N LEU A 231 -5.69 -3.38 -2.91
CA LEU A 231 -7.05 -3.84 -3.19
C LEU A 231 -7.94 -3.71 -1.96
N ASP A 232 -9.13 -3.14 -2.19
CA ASP A 232 -10.17 -2.96 -1.20
C ASP A 232 -11.25 -4.04 -1.36
N PHE A 233 -11.17 -5.03 -0.48
CA PHE A 233 -12.13 -6.13 -0.37
C PHE A 233 -13.05 -5.97 0.85
N ASN A 234 -13.02 -4.84 1.56
CA ASN A 234 -13.74 -4.71 2.81
C ASN A 234 -15.26 -4.71 2.56
N SER A 235 -16.02 -5.46 3.36
CA SER A 235 -17.47 -5.45 3.27
C SER A 235 -18.03 -4.04 3.45
N ARG A 236 -19.03 -3.70 2.64
CA ARG A 236 -19.81 -2.47 2.80
C ARG A 236 -21.10 -2.70 3.56
N GLU A 237 -21.36 -3.93 4.01
CA GLU A 237 -22.49 -4.25 4.85
C GLU A 237 -22.21 -3.90 6.31
N LYS A 238 -23.20 -3.32 6.99
CA LYS A 238 -23.12 -3.10 8.44
C LYS A 238 -23.23 -4.41 9.18
N LYS A 239 -22.52 -4.50 10.30
CA LYS A 239 -22.63 -5.64 11.21
C LYS A 239 -23.85 -5.52 12.14
N GLU A 240 -25.02 -5.96 11.69
CA GLU A 240 -26.22 -5.89 12.53
C GLU A 240 -26.09 -6.69 13.83
N LYS A 241 -26.00 -5.99 14.98
CA LYS A 241 -26.04 -6.60 16.32
C LYS A 241 -27.04 -5.86 17.18
N TRP A 242 -28.29 -6.30 17.14
CA TRP A 242 -29.44 -5.66 17.81
C TRP A 242 -29.27 -5.40 19.33
N TYR A 243 -28.31 -6.06 19.99
CA TYR A 243 -28.02 -5.93 21.42
C TYR A 243 -26.71 -5.20 21.75
N LEU A 244 -25.89 -4.84 20.75
CA LEU A 244 -24.58 -4.21 20.95
C LEU A 244 -24.54 -2.72 20.57
N GLY A 245 -25.67 -2.14 20.15
CA GLY A 245 -25.75 -0.74 19.75
C GLY A 245 -25.22 -0.50 18.33
N PRO A 246 -24.82 0.74 18.02
CA PRO A 246 -24.08 1.12 16.81
C PRO A 246 -22.92 0.16 16.47
N THR A 247 -22.71 -0.12 15.19
CA THR A 247 -21.66 -1.03 14.73
C THR A 247 -21.05 -0.58 13.40
N GLY A 248 -19.77 -0.87 13.21
CA GLY A 248 -19.09 -0.72 11.92
C GLY A 248 -19.43 -1.79 10.88
N ALA A 249 -18.52 -1.99 9.94
CA ALA A 249 -18.66 -2.98 8.87
C ALA A 249 -18.62 -4.41 9.39
N LYS A 250 -19.14 -5.33 8.59
CA LYS A 250 -18.79 -6.74 8.72
C LYS A 250 -17.31 -6.94 8.39
N GLY A 251 -16.69 -7.94 9.03
CA GLY A 251 -15.25 -8.23 8.91
C GLY A 251 -14.95 -9.38 7.97
N GLU A 252 -15.83 -9.64 7.01
CA GLU A 252 -15.52 -10.52 5.89
C GLU A 252 -15.08 -9.71 4.68
N ALA A 253 -14.18 -10.31 3.93
CA ALA A 253 -13.82 -9.85 2.61
C ALA A 253 -14.96 -10.15 1.63
N VAL A 254 -15.06 -9.33 0.60
CA VAL A 254 -16.04 -9.46 -0.47
C VAL A 254 -15.34 -9.20 -1.80
N ASN A 255 -15.45 -10.14 -2.74
CA ASN A 255 -15.04 -9.92 -4.14
C ASN A 255 -16.00 -8.96 -4.83
N HIS A 256 -15.87 -7.66 -4.55
CA HIS A 256 -16.62 -6.62 -5.26
C HIS A 256 -16.28 -6.70 -6.76
N PRO A 257 -17.26 -6.78 -7.67
CA PRO A 257 -17.00 -6.84 -9.10
C PRO A 257 -16.09 -5.72 -9.59
N GLU A 258 -16.26 -4.51 -9.05
CA GLU A 258 -15.44 -3.34 -9.35
C GLU A 258 -13.97 -3.56 -8.99
N THR A 259 -13.68 -4.10 -7.81
CA THR A 259 -12.30 -4.42 -7.37
C THR A 259 -11.70 -5.54 -8.21
N ILE A 260 -12.47 -6.59 -8.51
CA ILE A 260 -12.02 -7.71 -9.33
C ILE A 260 -11.71 -7.29 -10.77
N GLU A 261 -12.60 -6.52 -11.40
CA GLU A 261 -12.39 -6.04 -12.76
C GLU A 261 -11.24 -5.03 -12.83
N TRP A 262 -11.06 -4.21 -11.79
CA TRP A 262 -9.92 -3.33 -11.69
C TRP A 262 -8.60 -4.11 -11.57
N LEU A 263 -8.54 -5.16 -10.74
CA LEU A 263 -7.39 -6.06 -10.65
C LEU A 263 -7.06 -6.70 -12.01
N LYS A 264 -8.05 -7.31 -12.68
CA LYS A 264 -7.87 -7.91 -14.01
C LYS A 264 -7.36 -6.90 -15.03
N LYS A 265 -7.94 -5.69 -15.04
CA LYS A 265 -7.52 -4.60 -15.92
C LYS A 265 -6.06 -4.23 -15.69
N LYS A 266 -5.65 -4.03 -14.43
CA LYS A 266 -4.26 -3.66 -14.11
C LYS A 266 -3.28 -4.78 -14.45
N LEU A 267 -3.61 -6.04 -14.15
CA LEU A 267 -2.77 -7.16 -14.57
C LEU A 267 -2.66 -7.25 -16.10
N ASN A 268 -3.75 -7.04 -16.84
CA ASN A 268 -3.71 -7.02 -18.31
C ASN A 268 -2.84 -5.87 -18.86
N GLU A 269 -2.89 -4.69 -18.26
CA GLU A 269 -2.02 -3.54 -18.61
C GLU A 269 -0.52 -3.89 -18.42
N LEU A 270 -0.18 -4.69 -17.40
CA LEU A 270 1.18 -5.15 -17.12
C LEU A 270 1.65 -6.31 -18.04
N GLY A 271 0.76 -6.87 -18.87
CA GLY A 271 1.11 -7.78 -19.96
C GLY A 271 1.83 -9.08 -19.55
N GLY A 272 1.71 -9.52 -18.30
CA GLY A 272 2.26 -10.79 -17.80
C GLY A 272 3.77 -10.84 -17.64
N LYS A 273 4.47 -9.71 -17.65
CA LYS A 273 5.96 -9.68 -17.63
C LYS A 273 6.54 -8.97 -16.42
N GLU A 274 5.73 -8.19 -15.71
CA GLU A 274 6.20 -7.34 -14.64
C GLU A 274 6.00 -7.99 -13.28
N SER A 275 6.90 -7.70 -12.33
CA SER A 275 6.77 -8.19 -10.96
C SER A 275 5.66 -7.46 -10.22
N VAL A 276 4.85 -8.20 -9.47
CA VAL A 276 3.70 -7.67 -8.72
C VAL A 276 3.74 -8.13 -7.27
N ILE A 277 3.54 -7.18 -6.35
CA ILE A 277 3.20 -7.43 -4.95
C ILE A 277 1.79 -6.89 -4.71
N ILE A 278 0.97 -7.66 -4.00
CA ILE A 278 -0.41 -7.27 -3.70
C ILE A 278 -0.54 -6.91 -2.23
N PHE A 279 -1.17 -5.79 -1.95
CA PHE A 279 -1.61 -5.37 -0.63
C PHE A 279 -3.13 -5.49 -0.54
N SER A 280 -3.62 -6.17 0.48
CA SER A 280 -5.05 -6.24 0.82
C SER A 280 -5.14 -6.18 2.36
N HIS A 281 -6.16 -5.54 2.94
CA HIS A 281 -6.31 -5.63 4.39
C HIS A 281 -6.63 -7.08 4.79
N GLU A 282 -7.51 -7.68 4.00
CA GLU A 282 -7.93 -9.08 4.07
C GLU A 282 -6.91 -10.00 3.38
N PRO A 283 -6.18 -10.88 4.10
CA PRO A 283 -5.16 -11.73 3.47
C PRO A 283 -5.74 -12.78 2.52
N PHE A 284 -5.04 -13.12 1.43
CA PHE A 284 -5.43 -14.16 0.46
C PHE A 284 -5.16 -15.58 0.99
N ALA A 285 -5.63 -15.86 2.20
CA ALA A 285 -5.46 -17.14 2.87
C ALA A 285 -6.55 -17.36 3.91
N LYS A 286 -6.72 -18.63 4.30
CA LYS A 286 -7.47 -19.00 5.51
C LYS A 286 -6.52 -19.00 6.71
N PRO A 287 -6.54 -17.99 7.59
CA PRO A 287 -5.63 -17.93 8.72
C PRO A 287 -5.94 -19.01 9.76
N TYR A 288 -4.88 -19.65 10.28
CA TYR A 288 -4.97 -20.66 11.32
C TYR A 288 -5.44 -20.07 12.65
N SER A 289 -5.03 -18.84 13.00
CA SER A 289 -5.38 -18.15 14.24
C SER A 289 -6.88 -17.93 14.42
N ARG A 290 -7.63 -17.73 13.32
CA ARG A 290 -9.09 -17.61 13.34
C ARG A 290 -9.83 -18.95 13.49
N SER A 291 -9.12 -20.07 13.41
CA SER A 291 -9.71 -21.40 13.58
C SER A 291 -9.74 -21.90 15.05
N TYR A 292 -9.30 -21.09 16.03
CA TYR A 292 -9.20 -21.51 17.43
C TYR A 292 -9.87 -20.55 18.40
N PHE A 293 -10.86 -21.05 19.14
CA PHE A 293 -11.36 -20.44 20.38
C PHE A 293 -10.83 -21.26 21.57
N THR A 294 -10.25 -20.61 22.58
CA THR A 294 -9.85 -21.27 23.83
C THR A 294 -11.05 -21.40 24.77
N LEU A 295 -11.56 -22.62 24.97
CA LEU A 295 -12.60 -22.90 25.95
C LEU A 295 -11.98 -23.34 27.30
N GLY A 296 -11.20 -22.47 27.92
CA GLY A 296 -10.57 -22.76 29.23
C GLY A 296 -9.77 -24.08 29.29
N LYS A 297 -9.60 -24.61 30.51
CA LYS A 297 -8.64 -25.67 30.91
C LYS A 297 -8.80 -27.07 30.23
N TYR A 298 -9.62 -27.22 29.19
CA TYR A 298 -10.02 -28.53 28.63
C TYR A 298 -9.72 -28.76 27.14
N GLY A 299 -8.79 -28.00 26.55
CA GLY A 299 -8.21 -28.33 25.24
C GLY A 299 -8.79 -27.53 24.06
N PHE A 300 -8.06 -27.57 22.95
CA PHE A 300 -8.38 -26.84 21.71
C PHE A 300 -9.55 -27.51 20.98
N ILE A 301 -10.65 -26.79 20.78
CA ILE A 301 -11.70 -27.23 19.86
C ILE A 301 -11.63 -26.35 18.62
N LYS A 302 -11.41 -27.00 17.46
CA LYS A 302 -11.43 -26.37 16.14
C LYS A 302 -12.88 -26.07 15.78
N PHE A 303 -13.32 -24.83 16.01
CA PHE A 303 -14.51 -24.31 15.35
C PHE A 303 -14.00 -23.36 14.26
N PRO A 304 -14.29 -23.60 12.97
CA PRO A 304 -14.13 -22.54 12.00
C PRO A 304 -15.07 -21.43 12.45
N THR A 305 -14.54 -20.28 12.91
CA THR A 305 -15.41 -19.12 13.09
C THR A 305 -16.00 -18.84 11.72
N LYS A 306 -17.34 -18.76 11.66
CA LYS A 306 -18.08 -18.38 10.44
C LYS A 306 -17.78 -16.94 9.98
N ASP A 307 -16.97 -16.20 10.74
CA ASP A 307 -16.74 -14.79 10.55
C ASP A 307 -15.29 -14.54 10.08
N GLY A 308 -15.15 -14.06 8.85
CA GLY A 308 -14.03 -13.28 8.34
C GLY A 308 -12.85 -14.03 7.72
N ASN A 309 -12.84 -14.08 6.39
CA ASN A 309 -11.90 -13.36 5.50
C ASN A 309 -12.51 -13.52 4.09
N PHE A 310 -11.96 -14.31 3.14
CA PHE A 310 -12.69 -14.69 1.92
C PHE A 310 -13.40 -16.05 2.04
N SER A 311 -14.49 -16.24 1.28
CA SER A 311 -15.04 -17.57 1.02
C SER A 311 -14.10 -18.45 0.16
N GLU A 312 -14.37 -19.75 0.07
CA GLU A 312 -13.57 -20.64 -0.80
C GLU A 312 -13.70 -20.28 -2.28
N GLU A 313 -14.89 -19.88 -2.70
CA GLU A 313 -15.17 -19.47 -4.08
C GLU A 313 -14.44 -18.18 -4.43
N GLU A 314 -14.46 -17.19 -3.54
CA GLU A 314 -13.77 -15.92 -3.73
C GLU A 314 -12.25 -16.07 -3.76
N LEU A 315 -11.67 -16.91 -2.90
CA LEU A 315 -10.25 -17.22 -2.94
C LEU A 315 -9.87 -17.94 -4.25
N GLU A 316 -10.70 -18.86 -4.73
CA GLU A 316 -10.42 -19.57 -5.98
C GLU A 316 -10.53 -18.63 -7.20
N GLU A 317 -11.47 -17.68 -7.19
CA GLU A 317 -11.56 -16.63 -8.21
C GLU A 317 -10.28 -15.78 -8.25
N ILE A 318 -9.84 -15.25 -7.10
CA ILE A 318 -8.61 -14.46 -7.02
C ILE A 318 -7.42 -15.30 -7.49
N LYS A 319 -7.33 -16.56 -7.02
CA LYS A 319 -6.27 -17.47 -7.42
C LYS A 319 -6.24 -17.71 -8.93
N GLN A 320 -7.39 -17.90 -9.57
CA GLN A 320 -7.46 -18.07 -11.01
C GLN A 320 -6.97 -16.82 -11.76
N ILE A 321 -7.38 -15.62 -11.32
CA ILE A 321 -6.93 -14.36 -11.92
C ILE A 321 -5.40 -14.22 -11.85
N LEU A 322 -4.80 -14.53 -10.70
CA LEU A 322 -3.35 -14.46 -10.51
C LEU A 322 -2.61 -15.54 -11.31
N GLN A 323 -3.16 -16.75 -11.40
CA GLN A 323 -2.60 -17.82 -12.22
C GLN A 323 -2.66 -17.51 -13.71
N ASP A 324 -3.75 -16.90 -14.19
CA ASP A 324 -3.88 -16.48 -15.58
C ASP A 324 -2.81 -15.46 -15.95
N TYR A 325 -2.47 -14.53 -15.04
CA TYR A 325 -1.38 -13.58 -15.22
C TYR A 325 0.00 -14.25 -15.28
N GLU A 326 0.30 -15.15 -14.33
CA GLU A 326 1.55 -15.94 -14.29
C GLU A 326 1.73 -16.81 -15.55
N ASN A 327 0.65 -17.31 -16.14
CA ASN A 327 0.73 -18.19 -17.30
C ASN A 327 1.06 -17.45 -18.61
N ILE A 328 1.08 -16.11 -18.62
CA ILE A 328 1.36 -15.31 -19.83
C ILE A 328 2.84 -15.36 -20.21
N SER A 329 3.76 -15.42 -19.24
CA SER A 329 5.21 -15.42 -19.48
C SER A 329 5.93 -16.42 -18.57
N GLU A 330 7.11 -16.86 -18.98
CA GLU A 330 7.96 -17.67 -18.10
C GLU A 330 8.45 -16.85 -16.90
N GLY A 331 8.57 -17.51 -15.74
CA GLY A 331 9.05 -16.90 -14.50
C GLY A 331 7.99 -16.90 -13.40
N GLN A 332 8.27 -16.18 -12.32
CA GLN A 332 7.29 -15.86 -11.29
C GLN A 332 7.09 -14.35 -11.30
N GLN A 333 5.88 -13.90 -11.59
CA GLN A 333 5.53 -12.48 -11.64
C GLN A 333 4.83 -12.01 -10.36
N ILE A 334 3.93 -12.80 -9.78
CA ILE A 334 3.29 -12.50 -8.50
C ILE A 334 4.23 -12.94 -7.37
N LEU A 335 4.84 -11.95 -6.72
CA LEU A 335 5.87 -12.16 -5.72
C LEU A 335 5.28 -12.44 -4.33
N ALA A 336 4.22 -11.72 -3.94
CA ALA A 336 3.60 -11.87 -2.62
C ALA A 336 2.21 -11.21 -2.55
N ASN A 337 1.40 -11.67 -1.60
CA ASN A 337 0.31 -10.89 -1.01
C ASN A 337 0.66 -10.63 0.47
N PHE A 338 0.53 -9.38 0.91
CA PHE A 338 0.61 -9.02 2.32
C PHE A 338 -0.76 -8.55 2.80
N GLY A 339 -1.20 -9.16 3.91
CA GLY A 339 -2.46 -8.84 4.56
C GLY A 339 -2.33 -8.47 6.04
N GLY A 340 -3.33 -7.76 6.54
CA GLY A 340 -3.55 -7.41 7.94
C GLY A 340 -4.65 -8.27 8.56
N HIS A 341 -5.59 -7.63 9.25
CA HIS A 341 -6.91 -8.13 9.70
C HIS A 341 -6.88 -9.23 10.77
N ILE A 342 -5.87 -10.09 10.79
CA ILE A 342 -5.79 -11.25 11.69
C ILE A 342 -5.05 -10.95 13.00
N HIS A 343 -4.43 -9.77 13.12
CA HIS A 343 -3.67 -9.32 14.29
C HIS A 343 -2.58 -10.32 14.73
N GLY A 344 -1.94 -10.96 13.74
CA GLY A 344 -0.98 -12.01 13.96
C GLY A 344 -0.02 -12.15 12.77
N PHE A 345 1.08 -12.84 13.00
CA PHE A 345 2.01 -13.19 11.93
C PHE A 345 1.77 -14.61 11.47
N GLU A 346 1.25 -14.76 10.26
CA GLU A 346 1.07 -16.05 9.60
C GLU A 346 1.63 -16.01 8.19
N LYS A 347 2.39 -17.06 7.84
CA LYS A 347 2.89 -17.27 6.48
C LYS A 347 2.17 -18.46 5.89
N ALA A 348 1.27 -18.21 4.93
CA ALA A 348 0.61 -19.24 4.14
C ALA A 348 1.23 -19.28 2.73
N GLY A 349 1.69 -20.45 2.27
CA GLY A 349 2.28 -20.63 0.94
C GLY A 349 3.74 -21.09 0.92
N LYS A 350 4.28 -21.38 -0.28
CA LYS A 350 5.68 -21.80 -0.48
C LYS A 350 6.65 -20.72 -0.01
N GLU A 351 7.77 -21.11 0.58
CA GLU A 351 8.83 -20.18 0.99
C GLU A 351 9.31 -19.34 -0.18
N LEU A 352 9.08 -18.03 -0.11
CA LEU A 352 9.85 -17.04 -0.85
C LEU A 352 11.30 -17.12 -0.36
N LYS A 353 12.17 -17.71 -1.18
CA LYS A 353 13.62 -17.65 -0.97
C LYS A 353 14.08 -16.25 -1.37
N PHE A 354 14.15 -15.35 -0.42
CA PHE A 354 14.94 -14.14 -0.59
C PHE A 354 16.42 -14.53 -0.61
N PHE A 355 17.14 -14.16 -1.65
CA PHE A 355 18.60 -14.20 -1.64
C PHE A 355 19.09 -13.17 -0.62
N GLY A 356 19.33 -13.65 0.60
CA GLY A 356 19.87 -12.87 1.72
C GLY A 356 19.77 -13.72 2.97
N ASN A 357 20.91 -14.16 3.50
CA ASN A 357 20.98 -14.91 4.75
C ASN A 357 20.37 -14.09 5.90
N ILE A 358 19.11 -14.33 6.22
CA ILE A 358 18.54 -13.89 7.49
C ILE A 358 18.85 -15.00 8.50
N LEU A 359 19.73 -14.68 9.45
CA LEU A 359 19.98 -15.54 10.60
C LEU A 359 18.65 -15.79 11.32
N LEU A 360 18.30 -17.06 11.41
CA LEU A 360 17.06 -17.57 11.97
C LEU A 360 17.07 -17.51 13.52
N PHE A 361 17.37 -16.37 14.14
CA PHE A 361 17.27 -16.22 15.59
C PHE A 361 17.10 -14.74 15.97
N GLN A 362 15.85 -14.32 16.17
CA GLN A 362 15.41 -13.37 17.22
C GLN A 362 13.88 -13.17 17.14
N LEU A 363 13.14 -14.23 17.46
CA LEU A 363 11.81 -14.09 18.04
C LEU A 363 12.01 -13.81 19.53
N PHE A 364 11.87 -12.56 19.96
CA PHE A 364 11.66 -12.26 21.37
C PHE A 364 10.37 -11.47 21.55
N LEU A 365 9.46 -12.14 22.26
CA LEU A 365 8.49 -11.54 23.17
C LEU A 365 9.10 -10.33 23.89
N TYR A 366 8.43 -9.17 23.84
CA TYR A 366 8.12 -8.33 25.00
C TYR A 366 6.90 -7.45 24.70
#